data_AF-A0ABD8A951-F1
#
_entry.id   AF-A0ABD8A951-F1
#
_cell.length_a   1.000
_cell.length_b   1.000
_cell.length_c   1.000
_cell.angle_alpha   90.00
_cell.angle_beta   90.00
_cell.angle_gamma   90.00
#
_symmetry.space_group_name_H-M   'P 1'
#
loop_
_entity.id
_entity.type
_entity.pdbx_description
1 polymer ?
#
loop_
_entity_poly.entity_id
_entity_poly.type
_entity_poly.pdbx_seq_one_letter_code
_entity_poly.pdbx_strand_id
1 'polypeptide(L)'
;MWYIVIGGEKPPLQHKKIPYLKMCMEINDLMDEILLQSAYEGRFTLDELLHHSSVHPPTGIAVSKEKTHAFFLLLLGGEPDGAIFVDERGTLFGDAAALHLSGNEEFELFQVMPQIVDALVSRCRVFEKSHLKKNGRLDIPTIGAPTRQRIGVLCLTVRDNSGTPLAGAQVSIRKGKVVMTSDVTDSGGKVCFRLLNGRYMCVVSDRTGERTRCIIEFHEPQVESCVDIGGIEDESE
;
A
#
# COMPACT_ATOMS: atom_id res chain seq x y z
N MET A 1 -29.88 40.71 72.53
CA MET A 1 -28.50 40.15 72.60
C MET A 1 -28.65 38.66 72.39
N TRP A 2 -28.13 37.95 71.38
CA TRP A 2 -27.30 38.20 70.22
C TRP A 2 -27.56 37.00 69.25
N TYR A 3 -27.61 37.31 67.94
CA TYR A 3 -27.43 36.51 66.71
C TYR A 3 -27.80 35.02 66.51
N ILE A 4 -28.26 34.80 65.27
CA ILE A 4 -28.43 33.52 64.57
C ILE A 4 -27.05 33.03 64.10
N VAL A 5 -26.69 31.80 64.45
CA VAL A 5 -25.58 31.06 63.83
C VAL A 5 -26.16 30.14 62.76
N ILE A 6 -25.94 30.51 61.50
CA ILE A 6 -26.15 29.64 60.34
C ILE A 6 -24.81 28.94 60.13
N GLY A 7 -24.75 27.64 60.41
CA GLY A 7 -23.52 26.86 60.33
C GLY A 7 -23.76 25.55 59.62
N GLY A 8 -23.23 25.43 58.40
CA GLY A 8 -23.21 24.19 57.64
C GLY A 8 -23.26 24.40 56.14
N GLU A 9 -22.35 25.20 55.58
CA GLU A 9 -22.07 25.15 54.14
C GLU A 9 -21.58 23.73 53.82
N LYS A 10 -22.43 22.92 53.20
CA LYS A 10 -21.97 21.77 52.44
C LYS A 10 -21.07 22.32 51.33
N PRO A 11 -19.86 21.78 51.14
CA PRO A 11 -19.02 22.20 50.02
C PRO A 11 -19.84 22.00 48.74
N PRO A 12 -19.80 22.95 47.79
CA PRO A 12 -20.48 22.75 46.53
C PRO A 12 -19.92 21.47 45.94
N LEU A 13 -20.81 20.52 45.63
CA LEU A 13 -20.47 19.47 44.68
C LEU A 13 -20.01 20.22 43.44
N GLN A 14 -18.69 20.32 43.26
CA GLN A 14 -18.11 20.55 41.97
C GLN A 14 -18.63 19.37 41.15
N HIS A 15 -19.68 19.63 40.38
CA HIS A 15 -19.88 18.95 39.12
C HIS A 15 -18.57 19.15 38.37
N LYS A 16 -17.62 18.23 38.57
CA LYS A 16 -16.64 17.92 37.54
C LYS A 16 -17.52 17.64 36.33
N LYS A 17 -17.62 18.63 35.44
CA LYS A 17 -18.11 18.42 34.09
C LYS A 17 -17.29 17.24 33.60
N ILE A 18 -17.91 16.06 33.60
CA ILE A 18 -17.36 14.90 32.96
C ILE A 18 -17.24 15.36 31.50
N PRO A 19 -16.03 15.41 30.91
CA PRO A 19 -15.82 16.00 29.59
C PRO A 19 -16.32 15.06 28.48
N TYR A 20 -17.54 14.54 28.62
CA TYR A 20 -18.27 13.78 27.61
C TYR A 20 -18.68 14.62 26.39
N LEU A 21 -18.16 15.85 26.28
CA LEU A 21 -18.58 16.86 25.30
C LEU A 21 -17.39 17.67 24.76
N LYS A 22 -16.27 17.01 24.40
CA LYS A 22 -15.39 17.52 23.33
C LYS A 22 -16.03 17.10 22.01
N MET A 23 -17.17 17.73 21.72
CA MET A 23 -18.09 17.39 20.64
C MET A 23 -17.50 17.96 19.34
N CYS A 24 -17.17 17.06 18.41
CA CYS A 24 -16.41 17.27 17.16
C CYS A 24 -14.90 17.51 17.35
N MET A 25 -14.18 16.50 17.85
CA MET A 25 -12.74 16.42 17.55
C MET A 25 -12.57 16.08 16.07
N GLU A 26 -11.71 16.85 15.38
CA GLU A 26 -11.24 16.49 14.05
C GLU A 26 -10.45 15.19 14.13
N ILE A 27 -10.47 14.40 13.06
CA ILE A 27 -9.81 13.08 13.04
C ILE A 27 -8.32 13.17 13.35
N ASN A 28 -7.64 14.25 12.93
CA ASN A 28 -6.23 14.48 13.24
C ASN A 28 -5.98 14.66 14.75
N ASP A 29 -6.84 15.41 15.44
CA ASP A 29 -6.72 15.62 16.89
C ASP A 29 -6.91 14.32 17.65
N LEU A 30 -7.86 13.49 17.21
CA LEU A 30 -8.09 12.16 17.80
C LEU A 30 -6.89 11.25 17.60
N MET A 31 -6.35 11.19 16.38
CA MET A 31 -5.18 10.38 16.09
C MET A 31 -3.98 10.85 16.89
N ASP A 32 -3.77 12.16 17.03
CA ASP A 32 -2.64 12.72 17.77
C ASP A 32 -2.72 12.41 19.27
N GLU A 33 -3.91 12.45 19.87
CA GLU A 33 -4.11 12.03 21.26
C GLU A 33 -3.79 10.53 21.47
N ILE A 34 -4.14 9.68 20.50
CA ILE A 34 -3.82 8.25 20.54
C ILE A 34 -2.30 8.05 20.41
N LEU A 35 -1.67 8.67 19.41
CA LEU A 35 -0.25 8.53 19.13
C LEU A 35 0.62 9.04 20.29
N LEU A 36 0.20 10.11 20.98
CA LEU A 36 0.90 10.64 22.15
C LEU A 36 1.00 9.63 23.31
N GLN A 37 0.02 8.74 23.44
CA GLN A 37 -0.02 7.69 24.47
C GLN A 37 0.59 6.36 24.01
N SER A 38 1.07 6.31 22.77
CA SER A 38 1.51 5.08 22.10
C SER A 38 3.03 4.98 22.07
N ALA A 39 3.55 3.76 22.00
CA ALA A 39 4.99 3.53 21.91
C ALA A 39 5.46 3.68 20.46
N TYR A 40 6.41 4.58 20.20
CA TYR A 40 7.04 4.69 18.88
C TYR A 40 7.93 3.47 18.61
N GLU A 41 7.71 2.79 17.49
CA GLU A 41 8.49 1.62 17.08
C GLU A 41 9.59 1.95 16.08
N GLY A 42 9.35 2.91 15.18
CA GLY A 42 10.31 3.25 14.15
C GLY A 42 9.69 3.97 12.97
N ARG A 43 10.53 4.26 11.98
CA ARG A 43 10.14 4.87 10.71
C ARG A 43 10.40 3.89 9.58
N PHE A 44 9.43 3.75 8.69
CA PHE A 44 9.40 2.75 7.63
C PHE A 44 8.80 3.37 6.37
N THR A 45 9.31 3.01 5.20
CA THR A 45 8.55 3.18 3.95
C THR A 45 7.35 2.23 3.93
N LEU A 46 6.37 2.45 3.05
CA LEU A 46 5.22 1.55 2.91
C LEU A 46 5.66 0.09 2.66
N ASP A 47 6.64 -0.12 1.78
CA ASP A 47 7.14 -1.47 1.47
C ASP A 47 7.82 -2.13 2.69
N GLU A 48 8.64 -1.38 3.43
CA GLU A 48 9.28 -1.86 4.65
C GLU A 48 8.25 -2.16 5.73
N LEU A 49 7.20 -1.34 5.86
CA LEU A 49 6.12 -1.54 6.82
C LEU A 49 5.35 -2.84 6.53
N LEU A 50 4.99 -3.06 5.25
CA LEU A 50 4.30 -4.27 4.82
C LEU A 50 5.20 -5.51 4.95
N HIS A 51 6.51 -5.38 4.68
CA HIS A 51 7.46 -6.46 4.86
C HIS A 51 7.71 -6.78 6.35
N HIS A 52 7.94 -5.77 7.18
CA HIS A 52 8.13 -5.89 8.62
C HIS A 52 6.93 -6.58 9.25
N SER A 53 5.71 -6.21 8.83
CA SER A 53 4.47 -6.77 9.34
C SER A 53 4.29 -8.26 9.05
N SER A 54 4.95 -8.79 8.00
CA SER A 54 4.96 -10.22 7.69
C SER A 54 5.85 -11.05 8.61
N VAL A 55 6.85 -10.41 9.26
CA VAL A 55 7.84 -11.08 10.12
C VAL A 55 7.50 -10.89 11.60
N HIS A 56 7.09 -9.69 11.96
CA HIS A 56 6.57 -9.35 13.29
C HIS A 56 5.22 -8.67 13.04
N PRO A 57 4.08 -9.25 13.42
CA PRO A 57 2.78 -8.65 13.14
C PRO A 57 2.48 -7.51 14.12
N PRO A 58 2.74 -6.21 13.79
CA PRO A 58 2.43 -5.13 14.70
C PRO A 58 0.92 -4.97 14.82
N THR A 59 0.48 -4.50 15.99
CA THR A 59 -0.83 -3.88 16.12
C THR A 59 -0.61 -2.43 16.48
N GLY A 60 -1.03 -1.53 15.59
CA GLY A 60 -0.60 -0.14 15.67
C GLY A 60 -1.14 0.75 14.57
N ILE A 61 -0.61 1.97 14.56
CA ILE A 61 -0.95 3.00 13.60
C ILE A 61 0.35 3.50 12.98
N ALA A 62 0.45 3.40 11.66
CA ALA A 62 1.52 3.99 10.88
C ALA A 62 1.03 5.33 10.34
N VAL A 63 1.76 6.42 10.59
CA VAL A 63 1.36 7.78 10.21
C VAL A 63 2.39 8.42 9.29
N SER A 64 1.93 9.03 8.20
CA SER A 64 2.72 9.93 7.36
C SER A 64 2.07 11.30 7.36
N LYS A 65 2.79 12.34 7.81
CA LYS A 65 2.29 13.71 7.83
C LYS A 65 3.12 14.57 6.90
N GLU A 66 2.45 15.17 5.93
CA GLU A 66 2.98 16.24 5.11
C GLU A 66 2.35 17.59 5.51
N LYS A 67 2.81 18.68 4.91
CA LYS A 67 2.31 20.02 5.24
C LYS A 67 0.82 20.21 4.93
N THR A 68 0.30 19.49 3.92
CA THR A 68 -1.04 19.69 3.36
C THR A 68 -1.97 18.51 3.59
N HIS A 69 -1.43 17.36 4.02
CA HIS A 69 -2.21 16.16 4.22
C HIS A 69 -1.55 15.22 5.24
N ALA A 70 -2.36 14.34 5.81
CA ALA A 70 -1.93 13.26 6.68
C ALA A 70 -2.53 11.94 6.20
N PHE A 71 -1.72 10.89 6.26
CA PHE A 71 -2.11 9.53 5.97
C PHE A 71 -1.93 8.68 7.22
N PHE A 72 -2.95 7.89 7.55
CA PHE A 72 -2.90 6.93 8.63
C PHE A 72 -3.24 5.55 8.10
N LEU A 73 -2.37 4.58 8.37
CA LEU A 73 -2.57 3.18 8.07
C LEU A 73 -2.68 2.41 9.38
N LEU A 74 -3.76 1.64 9.54
CA LEU A 74 -4.06 0.89 10.74
C LEU A 74 -3.67 -0.56 10.53
N LEU A 75 -2.74 -1.04 11.34
CA LEU A 75 -2.22 -2.39 11.30
C LEU A 75 -2.85 -3.19 12.44
N LEU A 76 -3.59 -4.25 12.12
CA LEU A 76 -4.17 -5.18 13.08
C LEU A 76 -3.57 -6.57 12.85
N GLY A 77 -2.77 -7.07 13.80
CA GLY A 77 -2.08 -8.34 13.63
C GLY A 77 -1.17 -8.39 12.40
N GLY A 78 -0.52 -7.27 12.06
CA GLY A 78 0.35 -7.12 10.89
C GLY A 78 -0.37 -6.91 9.56
N GLU A 79 -1.69 -6.90 9.55
CA GLU A 79 -2.46 -6.64 8.34
C GLU A 79 -2.91 -5.18 8.31
N PRO A 80 -2.74 -4.47 7.18
CA PRO A 80 -3.21 -3.09 7.03
C PRO A 80 -4.71 -3.06 6.77
N ASP A 81 -5.47 -3.30 7.82
CA ASP A 81 -6.92 -3.49 7.77
C ASP A 81 -7.70 -2.17 7.74
N GLY A 82 -7.05 -1.02 7.96
CA GLY A 82 -7.71 0.28 7.86
C GLY A 82 -6.82 1.38 7.28
N ALA A 83 -7.44 2.36 6.63
CA ALA A 83 -6.76 3.51 6.07
C ALA A 83 -7.58 4.79 6.26
N ILE A 84 -6.91 5.90 6.54
CA ILE A 84 -7.50 7.23 6.67
C ILE A 84 -6.59 8.23 5.96
N PHE A 85 -7.17 9.06 5.11
CA PHE A 85 -6.46 10.15 4.43
C PHE A 85 -7.16 11.46 4.75
N VAL A 86 -6.40 12.47 5.15
CA VAL A 86 -6.92 13.77 5.53
C VAL A 86 -6.18 14.83 4.73
N ASP A 87 -6.91 15.65 3.98
CA ASP A 87 -6.38 16.84 3.30
C ASP A 87 -7.28 18.05 3.54
N GLU A 88 -6.97 19.19 2.90
CA GLU A 88 -7.77 20.41 2.97
C GLU A 88 -9.21 20.25 2.45
N ARG A 89 -9.50 19.21 1.66
CA ARG A 89 -10.83 18.93 1.09
C ARG A 89 -11.67 18.03 2.00
N GLY A 90 -11.06 17.37 2.99
CA GLY A 90 -11.76 16.59 3.99
C GLY A 90 -11.05 15.28 4.31
N THR A 91 -11.83 14.31 4.79
CA THR A 91 -11.33 12.99 5.22
C THR A 91 -11.91 11.87 4.37
N LEU A 92 -11.03 10.99 3.90
CA LEU A 92 -11.36 9.74 3.25
C LEU A 92 -11.03 8.57 4.17
N PHE A 93 -11.78 7.48 4.02
CA PHE A 93 -11.67 6.29 4.84
C PHE A 93 -11.63 5.02 3.97
N GLY A 94 -10.94 3.98 4.44
CA GLY A 94 -10.92 2.66 3.81
C GLY A 94 -10.26 2.67 2.43
N ASP A 95 -10.84 1.93 1.49
CA ASP A 95 -10.28 1.77 0.13
C ASP A 95 -10.10 3.12 -0.58
N ALA A 96 -11.01 4.08 -0.38
CA ALA A 96 -10.90 5.42 -0.95
C ALA A 96 -9.64 6.14 -0.43
N ALA A 97 -9.32 6.00 0.86
CA ALA A 97 -8.07 6.51 1.40
C ALA A 97 -6.87 5.74 0.85
N ALA A 98 -6.93 4.41 0.77
CA ALA A 98 -5.86 3.57 0.26
C ALA A 98 -5.41 3.96 -1.18
N LEU A 99 -6.34 4.39 -2.03
CA LEU A 99 -6.04 4.86 -3.39
C LEU A 99 -5.19 6.13 -3.44
N HIS A 100 -5.15 6.91 -2.36
CA HIS A 100 -4.36 8.14 -2.26
C HIS A 100 -2.89 7.90 -1.87
N LEU A 101 -2.51 6.66 -1.51
CA LEU A 101 -1.10 6.33 -1.32
C LEU A 101 -0.34 6.47 -2.63
N SER A 102 0.76 7.19 -2.63
CA SER A 102 1.69 7.32 -3.75
C SER A 102 2.72 6.20 -3.74
N GLY A 103 3.10 5.68 -2.57
CA GLY A 103 4.16 4.70 -2.34
C GLY A 103 5.51 5.33 -1.99
N ASN A 104 5.59 6.66 -1.92
CA ASN A 104 6.81 7.40 -1.56
C ASN A 104 6.75 7.92 -0.11
N GLU A 105 5.67 7.62 0.61
CA GLU A 105 5.47 8.06 1.99
C GLU A 105 6.44 7.36 2.94
N GLU A 106 7.00 8.13 3.87
CA GLU A 106 7.61 7.58 5.08
C GLU A 106 6.57 7.59 6.20
N PHE A 107 6.42 6.45 6.85
CA PHE A 107 5.51 6.22 7.96
C PHE A 107 6.27 6.10 9.27
N GLU A 108 5.80 6.82 10.28
CA GLU A 108 6.17 6.60 11.67
C GLU A 108 5.18 5.60 12.27
N LEU A 109 5.68 4.45 12.73
CA LEU A 109 4.88 3.38 13.31
C LEU A 109 4.81 3.53 14.82
N PHE A 110 3.58 3.51 15.34
CA PHE A 110 3.30 3.53 16.76
C PHE A 110 2.53 2.27 17.15
N GLN A 111 2.99 1.61 18.21
CA GLN A 111 2.33 0.46 18.81
C GLN A 111 1.15 0.95 19.64
N VAL A 112 -0.05 0.50 19.28
CA VAL A 112 -1.32 0.94 19.88
C VAL A 112 -2.04 -0.26 20.45
N MET A 113 -2.75 -0.08 21.56
CA MET A 113 -3.55 -1.14 22.17
C MET A 113 -4.54 -1.73 21.15
N PRO A 114 -4.62 -3.07 21.00
CA PRO A 114 -5.44 -3.71 19.98
C PRO A 114 -6.91 -3.29 19.96
N GLN A 115 -7.51 -3.08 21.13
CA GLN A 115 -8.90 -2.62 21.27
C GLN A 115 -9.17 -1.25 20.63
N ILE A 116 -8.16 -0.37 20.61
CA ILE A 116 -8.28 0.96 20.00
C ILE A 116 -8.18 0.82 18.48
N VAL A 117 -7.21 0.03 18.00
CA VAL A 117 -7.03 -0.23 16.57
C VAL A 117 -8.26 -0.91 15.97
N ASP A 118 -8.79 -1.94 16.62
CA ASP A 118 -10.00 -2.67 16.20
C ASP A 118 -11.22 -1.73 16.09
N ALA A 119 -11.42 -0.87 17.09
CA ALA A 119 -12.49 0.12 17.07
C ALA A 119 -12.36 1.11 15.90
N LEU A 120 -11.14 1.55 15.56
CA LEU A 120 -10.90 2.43 14.42
C LEU A 120 -11.09 1.71 13.09
N VAL A 121 -10.51 0.51 12.93
CA VAL A 121 -10.65 -0.34 11.73
C VAL A 121 -12.11 -0.59 11.39
N SER A 122 -12.98 -0.75 12.38
CA SER A 122 -14.43 -0.92 12.17
C SER A 122 -15.09 0.21 11.37
N ARG A 123 -14.47 1.40 11.32
CA ARG A 123 -14.99 2.59 10.62
C ARG A 123 -14.22 2.97 9.36
N CYS A 124 -13.03 2.42 9.16
CA CYS A 124 -12.14 2.82 8.06
C CYS A 124 -11.51 1.62 7.34
N ARG A 125 -12.25 0.50 7.29
CA ARG A 125 -11.75 -0.77 6.80
C ARG A 125 -11.32 -0.71 5.33
N VAL A 126 -10.17 -1.30 5.03
CA VAL A 126 -9.71 -1.57 3.67
C VAL A 126 -10.12 -3.00 3.33
N PHE A 127 -10.96 -3.17 2.31
CA PHE A 127 -11.37 -4.49 1.84
C PHE A 127 -10.43 -4.98 0.75
N GLU A 128 -10.04 -4.08 -0.15
CA GLU A 128 -9.19 -4.39 -1.29
C GLU A 128 -7.73 -4.06 -0.98
N LYS A 129 -7.09 -4.99 -0.25
CA LYS A 129 -5.67 -4.90 0.15
C LYS A 129 -4.71 -4.83 -1.04
N SER A 130 -5.16 -5.16 -2.24
CA SER A 130 -4.42 -4.94 -3.49
C SER A 130 -4.08 -3.47 -3.70
N HIS A 131 -4.89 -2.53 -3.20
CA HIS A 131 -4.63 -1.09 -3.27
C HIS A 131 -3.43 -0.66 -2.41
N LEU A 132 -3.13 -1.42 -1.36
CA LEU A 132 -1.99 -1.17 -0.46
C LEU A 132 -0.71 -1.88 -0.94
N LYS A 133 -0.86 -2.98 -1.68
CA LYS A 133 0.23 -3.76 -2.25
C LYS A 133 0.68 -3.14 -3.58
N LYS A 134 1.32 -1.98 -3.52
CA LYS A 134 2.08 -1.47 -4.68
C LYS A 134 3.38 -2.26 -4.85
N ASN A 135 3.28 -3.48 -5.37
CA ASN A 135 4.39 -4.28 -5.91
C ASN A 135 5.68 -4.30 -5.07
N GLY A 136 5.63 -4.97 -3.91
CA GLY A 136 6.83 -5.35 -3.18
C GLY A 136 7.65 -6.40 -3.95
N ARG A 137 8.79 -5.98 -4.50
CA ARG A 137 10.13 -6.56 -4.21
C ARG A 137 11.22 -5.77 -4.93
N LEU A 138 11.73 -4.76 -4.22
CA LEU A 138 13.11 -4.31 -4.35
C LEU A 138 14.01 -5.50 -4.00
N ASP A 139 14.74 -6.03 -4.98
CA ASP A 139 15.76 -7.05 -4.73
C ASP A 139 17.00 -6.39 -4.08
N ILE A 140 17.55 -7.13 -3.12
CA ILE A 140 18.71 -6.86 -2.27
C ILE A 140 19.84 -6.12 -3.02
N PRO A 141 20.42 -5.03 -2.46
CA PRO A 141 21.56 -4.37 -3.08
C PRO A 141 22.77 -5.31 -3.10
N THR A 142 23.27 -5.60 -4.29
CA THR A 142 24.58 -6.23 -4.45
C THR A 142 25.63 -5.14 -4.30
N ILE A 143 26.52 -5.27 -3.31
CA ILE A 143 27.62 -4.33 -3.09
C ILE A 143 28.53 -4.34 -4.33
N GLY A 144 28.51 -3.24 -5.08
CA GLY A 144 29.48 -2.91 -6.13
C GLY A 144 29.01 -3.06 -7.58
N ALA A 145 28.16 -2.15 -8.08
CA ALA A 145 28.26 -1.63 -9.46
C ALA A 145 27.33 -0.40 -9.69
N PRO A 146 27.77 0.63 -10.42
CA PRO A 146 27.05 1.89 -10.57
C PRO A 146 26.18 1.89 -11.82
N THR A 147 24.88 1.63 -11.69
CA THR A 147 23.86 2.29 -12.52
C THR A 147 22.60 2.38 -11.68
N ARG A 148 22.05 3.59 -11.54
CA ARG A 148 20.79 3.80 -10.83
C ARG A 148 19.73 2.97 -11.52
N GLN A 149 19.38 1.81 -10.97
CA GLN A 149 18.21 1.05 -11.42
C GLN A 149 17.00 1.95 -11.20
N ARG A 150 16.32 2.29 -12.29
CA ARG A 150 15.15 3.16 -12.26
C ARG A 150 13.93 2.29 -12.50
N ILE A 151 12.88 2.56 -11.74
CA ILE A 151 11.58 1.96 -11.96
C ILE A 151 11.04 2.51 -13.28
N GLY A 152 10.67 1.63 -14.20
CA GLY A 152 10.01 1.94 -15.46
C GLY A 152 8.70 1.18 -15.62
N VAL A 153 7.95 1.53 -16.66
CA VAL A 153 6.71 0.86 -17.06
C VAL A 153 6.99 0.06 -18.34
N LEU A 154 6.88 -1.26 -18.25
CA LEU A 154 6.92 -2.18 -19.38
C LEU A 154 5.49 -2.51 -19.79
N CYS A 155 5.04 -1.99 -20.93
CA CYS A 155 3.75 -2.35 -21.50
C CYS A 155 3.94 -3.34 -22.64
N LEU A 156 3.25 -4.48 -22.55
CA LEU A 156 3.26 -5.54 -23.54
C LEU A 156 1.91 -5.59 -24.25
N THR A 157 1.94 -5.70 -25.57
CA THR A 157 0.76 -6.09 -26.35
C THR A 157 0.98 -7.50 -26.87
N VAL A 158 0.13 -8.43 -26.43
CA VAL A 158 0.15 -9.83 -26.84
C VAL A 158 -0.75 -9.98 -28.06
N ARG A 159 -0.20 -10.59 -29.12
CA ARG A 159 -0.93 -10.87 -30.36
C ARG A 159 -0.87 -12.35 -30.71
N ASP A 160 -1.91 -12.82 -31.39
CA ASP A 160 -1.92 -14.13 -32.01
C ASP A 160 -1.24 -14.12 -33.40
N ASN A 161 -1.14 -15.29 -34.03
CA ASN A 161 -0.56 -15.47 -35.36
C ASN A 161 -1.23 -14.67 -36.48
N SER A 162 -2.46 -14.19 -36.27
CA SER A 162 -3.17 -13.33 -37.23
C SER A 162 -2.87 -11.83 -37.00
N GLY A 163 -2.07 -11.50 -35.98
CA GLY A 163 -1.80 -10.14 -35.54
C GLY A 163 -2.91 -9.55 -34.67
N THR A 164 -3.90 -10.35 -34.25
CA THR A 164 -5.03 -9.90 -33.44
C THR A 164 -4.63 -9.85 -31.97
N PRO A 165 -4.95 -8.76 -31.23
CA PRO A 165 -4.66 -8.70 -29.80
C PRO A 165 -5.38 -9.80 -29.02
N LEU A 166 -4.62 -10.51 -28.18
CA LEU A 166 -5.12 -11.67 -27.46
C LEU A 166 -5.54 -11.27 -26.04
N ALA A 167 -6.85 -11.17 -25.81
CA ALA A 167 -7.42 -10.94 -24.48
C ALA A 167 -7.46 -12.23 -23.63
N GLY A 168 -7.20 -12.09 -22.33
CA GLY A 168 -7.25 -13.20 -21.38
C GLY A 168 -6.00 -14.09 -21.34
N ALA A 169 -4.91 -13.69 -21.97
CA ALA A 169 -3.63 -14.40 -21.93
C ALA A 169 -2.90 -14.12 -20.60
N GLN A 170 -2.36 -15.15 -19.97
CA GLN A 170 -1.60 -15.01 -18.74
C GLN A 170 -0.14 -14.68 -19.07
N VAL A 171 0.30 -13.49 -18.69
CA VAL A 171 1.68 -13.02 -18.89
C VAL A 171 2.43 -13.08 -17.58
N SER A 172 3.62 -13.67 -17.56
CA SER A 172 4.48 -13.81 -16.39
C SER A 172 5.89 -13.34 -16.70
N ILE A 173 6.38 -12.36 -15.95
CA ILE A 173 7.76 -11.87 -16.06
C ILE A 173 8.63 -12.59 -15.04
N ARG A 174 9.75 -13.14 -15.49
CA ARG A 174 10.65 -13.98 -14.70
C ARG A 174 12.09 -13.49 -14.76
N LYS A 175 12.83 -13.72 -13.68
CA LYS A 175 14.29 -13.55 -13.62
C LYS A 175 14.88 -14.86 -13.11
N GLY A 176 15.53 -15.60 -14.00
CA GLY A 176 15.94 -16.98 -13.72
C GLY A 176 14.72 -17.90 -13.47
N LYS A 177 14.70 -18.58 -12.33
CA LYS A 177 13.61 -19.50 -11.94
C LYS A 177 12.45 -18.80 -11.20
N VAL A 178 12.59 -17.53 -10.86
CA VAL A 178 11.65 -16.78 -10.03
C VAL A 178 10.69 -15.98 -10.93
N VAL A 179 9.39 -16.05 -10.63
CA VAL A 179 8.37 -15.18 -11.23
C VAL A 179 8.37 -13.86 -10.46
N MET A 180 8.69 -12.76 -11.15
CA MET A 180 8.74 -11.41 -10.59
C MET A 180 7.36 -10.78 -10.50
N THR A 181 6.55 -10.95 -11.56
CA THR A 181 5.17 -10.46 -11.65
C THR A 181 4.41 -11.25 -12.70
N SER A 182 3.08 -11.26 -12.60
CA SER A 182 2.21 -11.82 -13.62
C SER A 182 0.88 -11.09 -13.63
N ASP A 183 0.27 -10.98 -14.81
CA ASP A 183 -1.05 -10.38 -14.98
C ASP A 183 -1.70 -10.94 -16.26
N VAL A 184 -2.98 -10.63 -16.47
CA VAL A 184 -3.78 -11.12 -17.59
C VAL A 184 -4.04 -9.98 -18.57
N THR A 185 -3.93 -10.25 -19.86
CA THR A 185 -4.14 -9.23 -20.90
C THR A 185 -5.60 -8.74 -20.95
N ASP A 186 -5.76 -7.44 -21.14
CA ASP A 186 -7.06 -6.78 -21.28
C ASP A 186 -7.73 -7.04 -22.65
N SER A 187 -8.87 -6.40 -22.92
CA SER A 187 -9.60 -6.54 -24.19
C SER A 187 -8.81 -6.06 -25.41
N GLY A 188 -7.76 -5.25 -25.22
CA GLY A 188 -6.83 -4.81 -26.25
C GLY A 188 -5.55 -5.64 -26.31
N GLY A 189 -5.50 -6.80 -25.63
CA GLY A 189 -4.33 -7.66 -25.54
C GLY A 189 -3.16 -7.04 -24.77
N LYS A 190 -3.40 -5.95 -24.01
CA LYS A 190 -2.36 -5.18 -23.34
C LYS A 190 -2.22 -5.59 -21.87
N VAL A 191 -1.00 -5.54 -21.38
CA VAL A 191 -0.65 -5.66 -19.96
C VAL A 191 0.52 -4.74 -19.65
N CYS A 192 0.55 -4.11 -18.48
CA CYS A 192 1.64 -3.20 -18.12
C CYS A 192 2.20 -3.54 -16.74
N PHE A 193 3.52 -3.68 -16.68
CA PHE A 193 4.26 -4.01 -15.47
C PHE A 193 5.15 -2.86 -15.07
N ARG A 194 5.17 -2.54 -13.77
CA ARG A 194 6.18 -1.62 -13.22
C ARG A 194 7.34 -2.44 -12.71
N LEU A 195 8.50 -2.29 -13.35
CA LEU A 195 9.69 -3.11 -13.11
C LEU A 195 10.93 -2.23 -13.10
N LEU A 196 12.01 -2.70 -12.47
CA LEU A 196 13.31 -2.06 -12.63
C LEU A 196 13.78 -2.26 -14.07
N ASN A 197 14.38 -1.23 -14.65
CA ASN A 197 15.01 -1.36 -15.96
C ASN A 197 16.03 -2.52 -15.95
N GLY A 198 15.91 -3.39 -16.94
CA GLY A 198 16.66 -4.64 -16.96
C GLY A 198 16.14 -5.67 -17.95
N ARG A 199 16.78 -6.84 -17.90
CA ARG A 199 16.54 -7.99 -18.75
C ARG A 199 15.68 -9.02 -18.02
N TYR A 200 14.59 -9.44 -18.65
CA TYR A 200 13.64 -10.39 -18.10
C TYR A 200 13.23 -11.46 -19.10
N MET A 201 12.79 -12.60 -18.59
CA MET A 201 12.12 -13.65 -19.36
C MET A 201 10.62 -13.46 -19.22
N CYS A 202 9.95 -13.03 -20.29
CA CYS A 202 8.50 -13.01 -20.37
C CYS A 202 8.01 -14.37 -20.82
N VAL A 203 7.01 -14.90 -20.11
CA VAL A 203 6.32 -16.15 -20.44
C VAL A 203 4.86 -15.81 -20.62
N VAL A 204 4.33 -16.01 -21.82
CA VAL A 204 2.90 -15.84 -22.09
C VAL A 204 2.28 -17.22 -22.22
N SER A 205 1.21 -17.46 -21.47
CA SER A 205 0.38 -18.65 -21.57
C SER A 205 -0.97 -18.26 -22.15
N ASP A 206 -1.35 -18.86 -23.27
CA ASP A 206 -2.66 -18.63 -23.87
C ASP A 206 -3.76 -19.41 -23.12
N ARG A 207 -5.01 -19.32 -23.62
CA ARG A 207 -6.15 -20.05 -23.05
C ARG A 207 -6.10 -21.57 -23.27
N THR A 208 -5.25 -22.04 -24.19
CA THR A 208 -5.06 -23.47 -24.47
C THR A 208 -3.95 -24.08 -23.60
N GLY A 209 -3.19 -23.23 -22.89
CA GLY A 209 -2.08 -23.62 -22.01
C GLY A 209 -0.73 -23.65 -22.73
N GLU A 210 -0.67 -23.26 -24.01
CA GLU A 210 0.56 -23.13 -24.77
C GLU A 210 1.38 -21.97 -24.23
N ARG A 211 2.70 -22.18 -24.07
CA ARG A 211 3.61 -21.24 -23.41
C ARG A 211 4.66 -20.71 -24.37
N THR A 212 4.55 -19.44 -24.73
CA THR A 212 5.61 -18.72 -25.46
C THR A 212 6.54 -18.03 -24.48
N ARG A 213 7.85 -18.05 -24.77
CA ARG A 213 8.86 -17.39 -23.95
C ARG A 213 9.63 -16.41 -24.82
N CYS A 214 9.83 -15.19 -24.31
CA CYS A 214 10.62 -14.17 -24.99
C CYS A 214 11.46 -13.38 -23.98
N ILE A 215 12.62 -12.92 -24.42
CA ILE A 215 13.48 -12.06 -23.60
C ILE A 215 13.10 -10.62 -23.86
N ILE A 216 12.87 -9.87 -22.79
CA ILE A 216 12.54 -8.45 -22.86
C ILE A 216 13.59 -7.66 -22.11
N GLU A 217 14.19 -6.71 -22.81
CA GLU A 217 15.16 -5.77 -22.27
C GLU A 217 14.55 -4.38 -22.39
N PHE A 218 14.41 -3.70 -21.26
CA PHE A 218 13.98 -2.31 -21.27
C PHE A 218 14.91 -1.49 -20.39
N HIS A 219 15.50 -0.46 -20.99
CA HIS A 219 16.49 0.41 -20.34
C HIS A 219 15.95 1.82 -20.05
N GLU A 220 14.79 2.16 -20.64
CA GLU A 220 14.14 3.46 -20.53
C GLU A 220 12.93 3.43 -19.57
N PRO A 221 12.49 4.58 -19.04
CA PRO A 221 11.42 4.67 -18.03
C PRO A 221 10.05 4.19 -18.53
N GLN A 222 9.84 4.18 -19.84
CA GLN A 222 8.63 3.68 -20.48
C GLN A 222 9.03 2.96 -21.77
N VAL A 223 8.66 1.69 -21.89
CA VAL A 223 8.89 0.91 -23.11
C VAL A 223 7.60 0.18 -23.46
N GLU A 224 7.13 0.39 -24.69
CA GLU A 224 6.08 -0.42 -25.30
C GLU A 224 6.74 -1.48 -26.17
N SER A 225 6.43 -2.75 -25.92
CA SER A 225 6.96 -3.87 -26.69
C SER A 225 5.82 -4.78 -27.13
N CYS A 226 5.88 -5.27 -28.37
CA CYS A 226 4.96 -6.30 -28.85
C CYS A 226 5.55 -7.69 -28.58
N VAL A 227 4.70 -8.64 -28.22
CA VAL A 227 5.06 -10.06 -28.11
C VAL A 227 4.12 -10.84 -29.01
N ASP A 228 4.69 -11.44 -30.05
CA ASP A 228 3.99 -12.34 -30.94
C ASP A 228 4.13 -13.78 -30.42
N ILE A 229 3.00 -14.47 -30.29
CA ILE A 229 2.91 -15.85 -29.84
C ILE A 229 2.78 -16.74 -31.07
N GLY A 230 3.79 -17.58 -31.35
CA GLY A 230 3.71 -18.61 -32.40
C GLY A 230 4.90 -18.68 -33.38
N GLY A 231 6.08 -18.18 -33.02
CA GLY A 231 7.30 -18.41 -33.79
C GLY A 231 7.81 -19.84 -33.59
N ILE A 232 7.83 -20.63 -34.66
CA ILE A 232 8.64 -21.84 -34.77
C ILE A 232 10.10 -21.38 -34.59
N GLU A 233 10.83 -21.97 -33.64
CA GLU A 233 12.29 -21.90 -33.67
C GLU A 233 12.72 -22.61 -34.95
N ASP A 234 12.97 -21.85 -36.02
CA ASP A 234 13.73 -22.36 -37.15
C ASP A 234 15.15 -22.60 -36.66
N GLU A 235 15.43 -23.84 -36.27
CA GLU A 235 16.78 -24.41 -36.33
C GLU A 235 17.25 -24.24 -37.78
N SER A 236 18.09 -23.23 -38.01
CA SER A 236 18.86 -23.09 -39.24
C SER A 236 20.34 -23.21 -38.90
N GLU A 237 20.83 -24.45 -39.13
CA GLU A 237 22.20 -24.94 -39.40
C GLU A 237 23.43 -24.32 -38.70
#